data_AF-A0A0G4JXG2-F1
#
_entry.id   AF-A0A0G4JXG2-F1
#
_cell.length_a   1.000
_cell.length_b   1.000
_cell.length_c   1.000
_cell.angle_alpha   90.00
_cell.angle_beta   90.00
_cell.angle_gamma   90.00
#
_symmetry.space_group_name_H-M   'P 1'
#
loop_
_entity.id
_entity.type
_entity.pdbx_description
1 polymer ?
#
loop_
_entity_poly.entity_id
_entity_poly.type
_entity_poly.pdbx_seq_one_letter_code
_entity_poly.pdbx_strand_id
1 'polypeptide(L)' 'MRPDITKEEISQLNDDVNLLKQNGFLDDEVYDALRILELRRQTGKMEFIKRALFEKKTDKA' A
#
# COMPACT_ATOMS: atom_id res chain seq x y z
N MET A 1 -19.82 -4.11 -4.40
CA MET A 1 -19.87 -4.41 -2.95
C MET A 1 -18.51 -4.10 -2.36
N ARG A 2 -18.45 -3.58 -1.12
CA ARG A 2 -17.18 -3.44 -0.40
C ARG A 2 -16.69 -4.85 -0.04
N PRO A 3 -15.42 -5.20 -0.29
CA PRO A 3 -14.89 -6.49 0.16
C PRO A 3 -14.94 -6.58 1.68
N ASP A 4 -15.22 -7.77 2.19
CA ASP A 4 -15.22 -8.04 3.63
C ASP A 4 -13.80 -7.89 4.19
N ILE A 5 -13.71 -7.40 5.42
CA ILE A 5 -12.44 -7.33 6.14
C ILE A 5 -12.10 -8.74 6.65
N THR A 6 -10.96 -9.26 6.22
CA THR A 6 -10.47 -10.58 6.62
C THR A 6 -9.62 -10.51 7.89
N LYS A 7 -9.51 -11.65 8.60
CA LYS A 7 -8.60 -11.77 9.74
C LYS A 7 -7.13 -11.54 9.35
N GLU A 8 -6.78 -11.96 8.14
CA GLU A 8 -5.46 -11.77 7.54
C GLU A 8 -5.12 -10.27 7.43
N GLU A 9 -6.04 -9.47 6.87
CA GLU A 9 -5.86 -8.01 6.73
C GLU A 9 -5.70 -7.33 8.10
N ILE A 10 -6.44 -7.77 9.11
CA ILE A 10 -6.30 -7.24 10.48
C ILE A 10 -4.93 -7.62 11.07
N SER A 11 -4.47 -8.85 10.85
CA SER A 11 -3.16 -9.29 11.33
C SER A 11 -2.04 -8.45 10.71
N GLN A 12 -2.07 -8.28 9.39
CA GLN A 12 -1.07 -7.48 8.67
C GLN A 12 -1.07 -6.02 9.12
N LEU A 13 -2.24 -5.44 9.35
CA LEU A 13 -2.34 -4.08 9.88
C LEU A 13 -1.70 -3.96 11.27
N ASN A 14 -1.92 -4.93 12.15
CA ASN A 14 -1.32 -4.93 13.48
C ASN A 14 0.21 -5.04 13.41
N ASP A 15 0.73 -5.87 12.51
CA ASP A 15 2.18 -6.01 12.32
C ASP A 15 2.80 -4.69 11.82
N ASP A 16 2.16 -4.02 10.85
CA ASP A 16 2.61 -2.72 10.35
C ASP A 16 2.57 -1.64 11.45
N VAL A 17 1.51 -1.61 12.26
CA VAL A 17 1.40 -0.70 13.42
C VAL A 17 2.51 -0.95 14.43
N ASN A 18 2.74 -2.22 14.79
CA ASN A 18 3.77 -2.59 15.75
C ASN A 18 5.17 -2.21 15.24
N LEU A 19 5.43 -2.42 13.95
CA LEU A 19 6.69 -2.03 13.33
C LEU A 19 6.91 -0.51 13.42
N LEU A 20 5.89 0.30 13.12
CA LEU A 20 5.99 1.76 13.24
C LEU A 20 6.27 2.19 14.67
N LYS A 21 5.55 1.63 15.65
CA LYS A 21 5.79 1.92 17.08
C LYS A 21 7.21 1.56 17.52
N GLN A 22 7.72 0.40 17.07
CA GLN A 22 9.11 -0.01 17.34
C GLN A 22 10.15 0.95 16.76
N ASN A 23 9.78 1.71 15.71
CA ASN A 23 10.63 2.72 15.08
C ASN A 23 10.38 4.14 15.63
N GLY A 24 9.69 4.28 16.77
CA GLY A 24 9.57 5.54 17.50
C GLY A 24 8.39 6.42 17.09
N PHE A 25 7.47 5.93 16.26
CA PHE A 25 6.23 6.66 15.94
C PHE A 25 5.28 6.64 17.13
N LEU A 26 4.71 7.81 17.45
CA LEU A 26 3.67 7.96 18.46
C LEU A 26 2.32 7.42 17.97
N ASP A 27 1.42 7.10 18.89
CA ASP A 27 0.10 6.52 18.57
C ASP A 27 -0.73 7.39 17.61
N ASP A 28 -0.62 8.72 17.71
CA ASP A 28 -1.26 9.70 16.84
C ASP A 28 -0.58 9.85 15.47
N GLU A 29 0.70 9.49 15.35
CA GLU A 29 1.47 9.54 14.11
C GLU A 29 1.35 8.26 13.27
N VAL A 30 1.05 7.12 13.90
CA VAL A 30 1.00 5.79 13.24
C VAL A 30 0.04 5.78 12.06
N TYR A 31 -1.17 6.33 12.21
CA TYR A 31 -2.17 6.30 11.13
C TYR A 31 -1.75 7.16 9.93
N ASP A 32 -1.10 8.30 10.16
CA ASP A 32 -0.59 9.15 9.09
C ASP A 32 0.60 8.49 8.38
N ALA A 33 1.51 7.85 9.13
CA ALA A 33 2.60 7.08 8.56
C ALA A 33 2.08 5.93 7.67
N LEU A 34 1.11 5.15 8.15
CA LEU A 34 0.46 4.10 7.37
C LEU A 34 -0.18 4.64 6.09
N ARG A 35 -0.87 5.77 6.18
CA ARG A 35 -1.49 6.43 5.03
C ARG A 35 -0.45 6.83 3.98
N ILE A 36 0.66 7.41 4.39
CA ILE A 36 1.76 7.77 3.47
C ILE A 36 2.34 6.52 2.80
N LEU A 37 2.56 5.45 3.55
CA LEU A 37 3.05 4.18 3.01
C LEU A 37 2.09 3.60 1.97
N GLU A 38 0.79 3.60 2.24
CA GLU A 38 -0.21 3.10 1.28
C GLU A 38 -0.25 3.95 0.00
N LEU A 39 -0.18 5.29 0.10
CA LEU A 39 -0.08 6.16 -1.08
C LEU A 39 1.15 5.86 -1.94
N ARG A 40 2.30 5.56 -1.31
CA ARG A 40 3.52 5.12 -2.02
C ARG A 40 3.30 3.79 -2.74
N ARG A 41 2.65 2.81 -2.09
CA ARG A 41 2.32 1.51 -2.72
C ARG A 41 1.38 1.69 -3.91
N GLN A 42 0.35 2.53 -3.79
CA GLN A 42 -0.59 2.84 -4.88
C GLN A 42 0.10 3.52 -6.06
N THR A 43 1.00 4.45 -5.78
CA THR A 43 1.81 5.10 -6.82
C THR A 43 2.67 4.09 -7.56
N GLY A 44 3.35 3.18 -6.84
CA GLY A 44 4.12 2.09 -7.46
C GLY A 44 3.28 1.17 -8.35
N LYS A 45 2.08 0.77 -7.90
CA LYS A 45 1.13 -0.02 -8.69
C LYS A 45 0.73 0.71 -9.97
N MET A 46 0.45 2.01 -9.88
CA MET A 46 0.05 2.82 -11.03
C MET A 46 1.18 2.98 -12.05
N GLU A 47 2.42 3.21 -11.60
CA GLU A 47 3.59 3.27 -12.49
C GLU A 47 3.86 1.93 -13.18
N PHE A 48 3.69 0.82 -12.48
CA PHE A 48 3.77 -0.51 -13.07
C PHE A 48 2.71 -0.71 -14.17
N ILE A 49 1.45 -0.37 -13.89
CA ILE A 49 0.35 -0.46 -14.87
C ILE A 49 0.65 0.41 -16.10
N LYS A 50 1.13 1.65 -15.91
CA LYS A 50 1.50 2.53 -17.03
C LYS A 50 2.53 1.87 -17.93
N ARG A 51 3.63 1.36 -17.36
CA ARG A 51 4.69 0.68 -18.12
C ARG A 51 4.15 -0.51 -18.92
N ALA A 52 3.39 -1.38 -18.28
CA ALA A 52 2.79 -2.54 -18.95
C ALA A 52 1.84 -2.16 -20.09
N LEU A 53 1.08 -1.06 -19.94
CA LEU A 53 0.22 -0.55 -21.01
C LEU A 53 1.00 0.10 -22.16
N PHE A 54 2.12 0.76 -21.88
CA PHE A 54 3.00 1.31 -22.92
C PHE A 54 3.70 0.21 -23.72
N GLU A 55 4.27 -0.79 -23.05
CA GLU A 55 4.91 -1.95 -23.69
C GLU A 55 3.93 -2.72 -24.59
N LYS A 56 2.71 -2.96 -24.09
CA LYS A 56 1.65 -3.61 -24.89
C LYS A 56 1.19 -2.80 -26.11
N LYS A 57 1.36 -1.47 -26.10
CA LYS A 57 1.04 -0.61 -27.26
C LYS A 57 2.14 -0.65 -28.31
N THR A 58 3.41 -0.72 -27.90
CA THR A 58 4.55 -0.87 -28.83
C THR A 58 4.59 -2.24 -29.50
N ASP A 59 4.15 -3.31 -28.83
CA ASP A 59 4.08 -4.65 -29.44
C ASP A 59 2.98 -4.82 -30.50
N LYS A 60 2.04 -3.85 -30.59
CA LYS A 60 0.91 -3.86 -31.53
C LYS A 60 1.06 -2.86 -32.68
N ALA A 61 2.16 -2.10 -32.72
CA ALA A 61 2.48 -1.12 -33.77
C ALA A 61 3.54 -1.69 -34.71
#